data_AF-A0A346NHL3-F1
#
_entry.id   AF-A0A346NHL3-F1
#
_cell.length_a   1.000
_cell.length_b   1.000
_cell.length_c   1.000
_cell.angle_alpha   90.00
_cell.angle_beta   90.00
_cell.angle_gamma   90.00
#
_symmetry.space_group_name_H-M   'P 1'
#
loop_
_entity.id
_entity.type
_entity.pdbx_description
1 polymer ?
#
loop_
_entity_poly.entity_id
_entity_poly.type
_entity_poly.pdbx_seq_one_letter_code
_entity_poly.pdbx_strand_id
1 'polypeptide(L)'
;MSNPKQPQVSENVRLDKWLWAARFFKTRALARDMVQSGKVQYNGQRAKPGRSVECGAMLKIPAGYDTREIEVLGLSDKRLGAALAQELYKETEQSVAKREENQQARQLSSFYSPKPDGRPDKKQRREIIKLKHS
;
A
#
# COMPACT_ATOMS: atom_id res chain seq x y z
N MET A 1 -23.14 -8.55 -30.18
CA MET A 1 -22.23 -7.44 -29.80
C MET A 1 -22.42 -7.19 -28.31
N SER A 2 -21.51 -7.75 -27.50
CA SER A 2 -21.61 -7.71 -26.04
C SER A 2 -21.17 -6.33 -25.56
N ASN A 3 -22.11 -5.53 -25.05
CA ASN A 3 -21.82 -4.23 -24.46
C ASN A 3 -20.85 -4.44 -23.28
N PRO A 4 -19.64 -3.82 -23.26
CA PRO A 4 -18.77 -3.92 -22.09
C PRO A 4 -19.50 -3.29 -20.92
N LYS A 5 -19.79 -4.10 -19.91
CA LYS A 5 -20.49 -3.70 -18.69
C LYS A 5 -19.64 -2.66 -17.97
N GLN A 6 -19.93 -1.38 -18.21
CA GLN A 6 -19.27 -0.28 -17.51
C GLN A 6 -19.40 -0.52 -16.00
N PRO A 7 -18.32 -0.35 -15.21
CA PRO A 7 -18.39 -0.53 -13.78
C PRO A 7 -19.42 0.44 -13.22
N GLN A 8 -20.40 -0.09 -12.48
CA GLN A 8 -21.47 0.71 -11.88
C GLN A 8 -20.87 1.78 -10.98
N VAL A 9 -20.90 3.02 -11.45
CA VAL A 9 -20.38 4.19 -10.76
C VAL A 9 -21.31 4.47 -9.59
N SER A 10 -20.84 4.19 -8.39
CA SER A 10 -21.53 4.63 -7.17
C SER A 10 -21.22 6.12 -6.98
N GLU A 11 -22.25 6.97 -7.10
CA GLU A 11 -22.13 8.44 -7.17
C GLU A 11 -21.53 9.09 -5.90
N ASN A 12 -21.32 8.34 -4.81
CA ASN A 12 -20.68 8.87 -3.61
C ASN A 12 -20.07 7.77 -2.73
N VAL A 13 -18.79 7.45 -2.93
CA VAL A 13 -18.06 6.46 -2.11
C VAL A 13 -17.08 7.18 -1.19
N ARG A 14 -17.17 6.88 0.12
CA ARG A 14 -16.20 7.37 1.11
C ARG A 14 -14.81 6.79 0.87
N LEU A 15 -13.77 7.58 1.11
CA LEU A 15 -12.37 7.18 0.95
C LEU A 15 -12.03 5.92 1.74
N ASP A 16 -12.46 5.83 3.00
CA ASP A 16 -12.25 4.62 3.82
C ASP A 16 -12.88 3.35 3.22
N LYS A 17 -14.07 3.49 2.63
CA LYS A 17 -14.82 2.41 2.00
C LYS A 17 -14.21 2.02 0.66
N TRP A 18 -13.82 3.00 -0.15
CA TRP A 18 -13.19 2.78 -1.45
C TRP A 18 -11.84 2.09 -1.32
N LEU A 19 -10.98 2.52 -0.39
CA LEU A 19 -9.67 1.89 -0.15
C LEU A 19 -9.80 0.41 0.27
N TRP A 20 -10.85 0.08 1.02
CA TRP A 20 -11.19 -1.29 1.37
C TRP A 20 -11.76 -2.08 0.17
N ALA A 21 -12.60 -1.46 -0.65
CA ALA A 21 -13.17 -2.07 -1.85
C ALA A 21 -12.10 -2.39 -2.89
N ALA A 22 -11.15 -1.46 -3.10
CA ALA A 22 -9.96 -1.60 -3.96
C ALA A 22 -8.84 -2.48 -3.35
N ARG A 23 -9.08 -3.08 -2.17
CA ARG A 23 -8.22 -4.07 -1.50
C ARG A 23 -6.85 -3.56 -1.01
N PHE A 24 -6.64 -2.25 -0.91
CA PHE A 24 -5.43 -1.69 -0.30
C PHE A 24 -5.32 -2.04 1.19
N PHE A 25 -6.45 -2.16 1.88
CA PHE A 25 -6.49 -2.58 3.28
C PHE A 25 -7.38 -3.81 3.48
N LYS A 26 -7.03 -4.66 4.46
CA LYS A 26 -7.78 -5.88 4.80
C LYS A 26 -9.18 -5.56 5.34
N THR A 27 -9.29 -4.52 6.17
CA THR A 27 -10.55 -4.09 6.80
C THR A 27 -10.78 -2.60 6.56
N ARG A 28 -12.05 -2.17 6.58
CA ARG A 28 -12.41 -0.75 6.49
C ARG A 28 -11.93 0.06 7.70
N ALA A 29 -11.91 -0.56 8.90
CA ALA A 29 -11.39 0.08 10.10
C ALA A 29 -9.91 0.47 9.93
N LEU A 30 -9.09 -0.45 9.40
CA LEU A 30 -7.69 -0.16 9.09
C LEU A 30 -7.57 0.97 8.05
N ALA A 31 -8.37 0.95 6.98
CA ALA A 31 -8.38 2.04 6.00
C ALA A 31 -8.70 3.40 6.64
N ARG A 32 -9.71 3.45 7.51
CA ARG A 32 -10.10 4.64 8.26
C ARG A 32 -8.95 5.17 9.12
N ASP A 33 -8.29 4.29 9.87
CA ASP A 33 -7.21 4.66 10.78
C ASP A 33 -5.96 5.15 10.00
N MET A 34 -5.68 4.54 8.84
CA MET A 34 -4.59 4.95 7.95
C MET A 34 -4.84 6.31 7.30
N VAL A 35 -6.09 6.62 6.95
CA VAL A 35 -6.47 7.96 6.48
C VAL A 35 -6.39 8.97 7.62
N GLN A 36 -6.94 8.65 8.79
CA GLN A 36 -6.97 9.56 9.95
C GLN A 36 -5.56 9.91 10.44
N SER A 37 -4.64 8.94 10.47
CA SER A 37 -3.23 9.16 10.79
C SER A 37 -2.45 9.96 9.74
N GLY A 38 -3.07 10.28 8.59
CA GLY A 38 -2.45 11.07 7.52
C GLY A 38 -1.48 10.28 6.64
N LYS A 39 -1.43 8.95 6.79
CA LYS A 39 -0.58 8.08 5.96
C LYS A 39 -1.13 7.93 4.54
N VAL A 40 -2.44 8.11 4.36
CA VAL A 40 -3.07 8.22 3.04
C VAL A 40 -3.27 9.69 2.69
N GLN A 41 -2.83 10.08 1.49
CA GLN A 41 -3.05 11.42 0.95
C GLN A 41 -4.00 11.36 -0.25
N TYR A 42 -4.82 12.39 -0.41
CA TYR A 42 -5.74 12.63 -1.52
C TYR A 42 -5.32 13.92 -2.22
N ASN A 43 -4.99 13.84 -3.51
CA ASN A 43 -4.45 14.95 -4.30
C ASN A 43 -3.30 15.69 -3.59
N GLY A 44 -2.37 14.92 -3.00
CA GLY A 44 -1.20 15.44 -2.28
C GLY A 44 -1.48 16.00 -0.89
N GLN A 45 -2.71 15.95 -0.39
CA GLN A 45 -3.08 16.49 0.92
C GLN A 45 -3.66 15.43 1.86
N ARG A 46 -3.62 15.69 3.18
CA ARG A 46 -4.30 14.82 4.16
C ARG A 46 -5.80 14.90 3.96
N ALA A 47 -6.48 13.76 4.00
CA ALA A 47 -7.92 13.67 3.85
C ALA A 47 -8.60 13.13 5.12
N LYS A 48 -9.90 13.39 5.24
CA LYS A 48 -10.75 12.74 6.24
C LYS A 48 -11.26 11.39 5.68
N PRO A 49 -11.46 10.36 6.53
CA PRO A 49 -11.98 9.06 6.08
C PRO A 49 -13.32 9.12 5.34
N GLY A 50 -14.15 10.10 5.69
CA GLY A 50 -15.46 10.34 5.06
C GLY A 50 -15.46 11.17 3.80
N ARG A 51 -14.29 11.58 3.28
CA ARG A 51 -14.18 12.28 2.00
C ARG A 51 -14.77 11.42 0.88
N SER A 52 -15.58 12.00 0.01
CA SER A 52 -16.06 11.34 -1.21
C SER A 52 -14.92 11.22 -2.23
N VAL A 53 -14.78 10.04 -2.83
CA VAL A 53 -13.77 9.75 -3.85
C VAL A 53 -14.32 10.09 -5.23
N GLU A 54 -13.47 10.68 -6.06
CA GLU A 54 -13.75 11.06 -7.44
C GLU A 54 -12.82 10.29 -8.38
N CYS A 55 -13.29 9.98 -9.60
CA CYS A 55 -12.41 9.49 -10.66
C CYS A 55 -11.42 10.58 -11.07
N GLY A 56 -10.21 10.19 -11.46
CA GLY A 56 -9.07 11.08 -11.74
C GLY A 56 -8.35 11.59 -10.48
N ALA A 57 -8.86 11.29 -9.28
CA ALA A 57 -8.16 11.65 -8.05
C ALA A 57 -6.87 10.86 -7.88
N MET A 58 -5.83 11.54 -7.38
CA MET A 58 -4.54 10.94 -7.09
C MET A 58 -4.45 10.56 -5.62
N LEU A 59 -4.22 9.28 -5.33
CA LEU A 59 -4.05 8.78 -3.98
C LEU A 59 -2.61 8.31 -3.75
N LYS A 60 -2.03 8.72 -2.62
CA LYS A 60 -0.76 8.20 -2.12
C LYS A 60 -1.03 7.31 -0.93
N ILE A 61 -0.74 6.01 -1.06
CA ILE A 61 -1.19 4.96 -0.14
C ILE A 61 0.01 4.10 0.30
N PRO A 62 0.20 3.84 1.60
CA PRO A 62 1.26 2.96 2.07
C PRO A 62 0.97 1.50 1.71
N ALA A 63 2.00 0.80 1.21
CA ALA A 63 1.94 -0.59 0.79
C ALA A 63 3.16 -1.36 1.34
N GLY A 64 3.11 -1.69 2.63
CA GLY A 64 4.22 -2.35 3.32
C GLY A 64 5.39 -1.40 3.55
N TYR A 65 6.54 -1.71 2.95
CA TYR A 65 7.75 -0.85 3.00
C TYR A 65 7.73 0.28 1.97
N ASP A 66 6.84 0.19 0.99
CA ASP A 66 6.75 1.14 -0.10
C ASP A 66 5.50 2.00 0.02
N THR A 67 5.44 3.02 -0.84
CA THR A 67 4.23 3.82 -1.06
C THR A 67 3.80 3.64 -2.51
N ARG A 68 2.50 3.55 -2.75
CA ARG A 68 1.90 3.53 -4.07
C ARG A 68 1.21 4.84 -4.35
N GLU A 69 1.48 5.40 -5.53
CA GLU A 69 0.74 6.54 -6.07
C GLU A 69 -0.15 6.04 -7.21
N ILE A 70 -1.44 6.26 -7.08
CA ILE A 70 -2.45 5.71 -7.98
C ILE A 70 -3.45 6.78 -8.39
N GLU A 71 -3.97 6.67 -9.60
CA GLU A 71 -5.12 7.40 -10.11
C GLU A 71 -6.38 6.55 -9.96
N VAL A 72 -7.46 7.13 -9.47
CA VAL A 72 -8.77 6.46 -9.37
C VAL A 72 -9.42 6.43 -10.75
N LEU A 73 -9.71 5.23 -11.27
CA LEU A 73 -10.41 5.05 -12.56
C LEU A 73 -11.90 4.76 -12.39
N GLY A 74 -12.30 4.19 -11.25
CA GLY A 74 -13.68 3.80 -11.00
C GLY A 74 -14.05 3.80 -9.53
N LEU A 75 -15.35 3.94 -9.25
CA LEU A 75 -15.91 3.97 -7.91
C LEU A 75 -16.72 2.71 -7.63
N SER A 76 -16.27 1.94 -6.65
CA SER A 76 -17.03 0.81 -6.10
C SER A 76 -17.05 0.89 -4.59
N ASP A 77 -18.23 0.65 -4.02
CA ASP A 77 -18.41 0.53 -2.59
C ASP A 77 -18.43 -0.94 -2.12
N LYS A 78 -18.31 -1.89 -3.06
CA LYS A 78 -18.24 -3.33 -2.84
C LYS A 78 -16.82 -3.83 -3.01
N ARG A 79 -16.37 -4.67 -2.09
CA ARG A 79 -15.09 -5.38 -2.20
C ARG A 79 -15.23 -6.57 -3.15
N LEU A 80 -14.74 -6.39 -4.37
CA LEU A 80 -14.77 -7.40 -5.42
C LEU A 80 -13.52 -8.30 -5.39
N GLY A 81 -13.50 -9.28 -6.30
CA GLY A 81 -12.32 -10.12 -6.56
C GLY A 81 -11.09 -9.29 -6.93
N ALA A 82 -9.90 -9.89 -6.79
CA ALA A 82 -8.63 -9.16 -6.96
C ALA A 82 -8.51 -8.50 -8.35
N ALA A 83 -8.85 -9.21 -9.42
CA ALA A 83 -8.81 -8.69 -10.78
C ALA A 83 -9.74 -7.48 -10.97
N LEU A 84 -11.01 -7.60 -10.58
CA LEU A 84 -12.00 -6.52 -10.70
C LEU A 84 -11.65 -5.31 -9.82
N ALA A 85 -11.05 -5.51 -8.65
CA ALA A 85 -10.62 -4.40 -7.80
C ALA A 85 -9.44 -3.62 -8.41
N GLN A 86 -8.60 -4.27 -9.20
CA GLN A 86 -7.47 -3.64 -9.89
C GLN A 86 -7.94 -2.73 -11.03
N GLU A 87 -9.11 -2.99 -11.62
CA GLU A 87 -9.72 -2.12 -12.65
C GLU A 87 -10.16 -0.75 -12.08
N LEU A 88 -10.29 -0.61 -10.75
CA LEU A 88 -10.70 0.64 -10.11
C LEU A 88 -9.60 1.70 -10.08
N TYR A 89 -8.35 1.34 -10.36
CA TYR A 89 -7.23 2.27 -10.28
C TYR A 89 -6.10 1.94 -11.24
N LYS A 90 -5.28 2.94 -11.54
CA LYS A 90 -4.00 2.77 -12.25
C LYS A 90 -2.87 3.30 -11.39
N GLU A 91 -1.83 2.49 -11.20
CA GLU A 91 -0.60 2.96 -10.54
C GLU A 91 0.22 3.82 -11.51
N THR A 92 0.80 4.91 -11.01
CA THR A 92 1.65 5.79 -11.82
C THR A 92 2.96 5.10 -12.17
N GLU A 93 3.51 5.41 -13.35
CA GLU A 93 4.81 4.89 -13.78
C GLU A 93 5.93 5.28 -12.80
N GLN A 94 5.87 6.49 -12.25
CA GLN A 94 6.81 6.97 -11.23
C GLN A 94 6.75 6.12 -9.95
N SER A 95 5.54 5.74 -9.50
CA SER A 95 5.34 4.86 -8.35
C SER A 95 5.91 3.46 -8.61
N VAL A 96 5.66 2.91 -9.81
CA VAL A 96 6.20 1.60 -10.21
C VAL A 96 7.73 1.63 -10.19
N ALA A 97 8.34 2.59 -10.89
CA ALA A 97 9.79 2.75 -10.97
C ALA A 97 10.42 2.90 -9.58
N LYS A 98 9.81 3.70 -8.70
CA LYS A 98 10.33 3.90 -7.33
C LYS A 98 10.28 2.62 -6.50
N ARG A 99 9.24 1.81 -6.65
CA ARG A 99 9.16 0.51 -5.96
C ARG A 99 10.20 -0.48 -6.49
N GLU A 100 10.43 -0.51 -7.78
CA GLU A 100 11.45 -1.36 -8.40
C GLU A 100 12.85 -0.98 -7.93
N GLU A 101 13.18 0.32 -7.92
CA GLU A 101 14.42 0.86 -7.35
C GLU A 101 14.59 0.46 -5.87
N ASN A 102 13.55 0.69 -5.05
CA ASN A 102 13.58 0.31 -3.64
C ASN A 102 13.74 -1.21 -3.45
N GLN A 103 13.14 -2.02 -4.32
CA GLN A 103 13.27 -3.47 -4.28
C GLN A 103 14.69 -3.92 -4.63
N GLN A 104 15.29 -3.35 -5.67
CA GLN A 104 16.69 -3.60 -6.03
C GLN A 104 17.64 -3.20 -4.90
N ALA A 105 17.44 -2.02 -4.30
CA ALA A 105 18.23 -1.56 -3.16
C ALA A 105 18.11 -2.52 -1.96
N ARG A 106 16.90 -3.04 -1.68
CA ARG A 106 16.69 -4.05 -0.62
C ARG A 106 17.40 -5.35 -0.94
N GLN A 107 17.34 -5.84 -2.18
CA GLN A 107 18.05 -7.05 -2.62
C GLN A 107 19.57 -6.89 -2.50
N LEU A 108 20.12 -5.78 -3.00
CA LEU A 108 21.54 -5.44 -2.87
C LEU A 108 21.96 -5.36 -1.39
N SER A 109 21.20 -4.67 -0.56
CA SER A 109 21.51 -4.55 0.87
C SER A 109 21.53 -5.90 1.59
N SER A 110 20.60 -6.80 1.22
CA SER A 110 20.55 -8.15 1.77
C SER A 110 21.73 -9.01 1.31
N PHE A 111 22.31 -8.72 0.14
CA PHE A 111 23.49 -9.41 -0.36
C PHE A 111 24.76 -8.93 0.34
N TYR A 112 24.94 -7.61 0.49
CA TYR A 112 26.14 -7.04 1.12
C TYR A 112 26.15 -7.10 2.65
N SER A 113 24.97 -7.15 3.28
CA SER A 113 24.82 -7.24 4.73
C SER A 113 23.73 -8.25 5.05
N PRO A 114 24.03 -9.56 4.91
CA PRO A 114 23.06 -10.61 5.18
C PRO A 114 22.63 -10.52 6.63
N LYS A 115 21.32 -10.55 6.86
CA LYS A 115 20.79 -10.68 8.22
C LYS A 115 21.24 -12.05 8.75
N PRO A 116 21.69 -12.15 10.02
CA PRO A 116 22.02 -13.44 10.60
C PRO A 116 20.82 -14.38 10.54
N ASP A 117 21.07 -15.66 10.22
CA ASP A 117 20.06 -16.71 9.98
C ASP A 117 19.07 -16.94 11.13
N GLY A 118 19.34 -16.37 12.31
CA GLY A 118 18.41 -16.40 13.41
C GLY A 118 18.87 -15.62 14.62
N ARG A 119 18.07 -15.71 15.68
CA ARG A 119 18.46 -15.21 17.00
C ARG A 119 19.68 -16.00 17.47
N PRO A 120 20.78 -15.34 17.87
CA PRO A 120 21.98 -16.06 18.31
C PRO A 120 21.64 -17.07 19.39
N ASP A 121 22.20 -18.27 19.24
CA ASP A 121 22.06 -19.33 20.23
C ASP A 121 22.76 -18.93 21.55
N LYS A 122 22.62 -19.77 22.59
CA LYS A 122 23.18 -19.45 23.91
C LYS A 122 24.71 -19.32 23.90
N LYS A 123 25.40 -20.07 23.05
CA LYS A 123 26.87 -20.06 22.94
C LYS A 123 27.33 -18.80 22.18
N GLN A 124 26.71 -18.52 21.04
CA GLN A 124 26.96 -17.32 20.23
C GLN A 124 26.69 -16.03 21.03
N ARG A 125 25.63 -15.97 21.86
CA ARG A 125 25.41 -14.81 22.76
C ARG A 125 26.53 -14.61 23.76
N ARG A 126 27.05 -15.69 24.35
CA ARG A 126 28.16 -15.62 25.32
C ARG A 126 29.44 -15.10 24.65
N GLU A 127 29.72 -15.55 23.43
CA GLU A 127 30.87 -15.08 22.64
C GLU A 127 30.75 -13.61 22.27
N ILE A 128 29.57 -13.16 21.81
CA ILE A 128 29.29 -11.74 21.52
C ILE A 128 29.47 -10.87 22.77
N ILE A 129 29.02 -11.32 23.94
CA ILE A 129 29.20 -10.58 25.21
C ILE A 129 30.68 -10.49 25.56
N LYS A 130 31.45 -11.57 25.40
CA LYS A 130 32.90 -11.58 25.66
C LYS A 130 33.65 -10.58 24.76
N LEU A 131 33.33 -10.57 23.47
CA LEU A 131 33.92 -9.66 22.47
C LEU A 131 33.61 -8.18 22.74
N LYS A 132 32.49 -7.85 23.40
CA LYS A 132 32.13 -6.47 23.75
C LYS A 132 32.79 -5.95 25.03
N HIS A 133 33.32 -6.84 25.85
CA HIS A 133 33.97 -6.53 27.14
C HIS A 133 35.49 -6.74 27.13
N SER A 134 36.06 -6.99 25.94
CA SER A 134 37.50 -7.04 25.68
C SER A 134 37.92 -5.74 25.01
#